data_AF-A0A0G0WLD8-F1
#
_entry.id   AF-A0A0G0WLD8-F1
#
_cell.length_a   1.000
_cell.length_b   1.000
_cell.length_c   1.000
_cell.angle_alpha   90.00
_cell.angle_beta   90.00
_cell.angle_gamma   90.00
#
_symmetry.space_group_name_H-M   'P 1'
#
loop_
_entity.id
_entity.type
_entity.pdbx_description
1 polymer ?
#
loop_
_entity_poly.entity_id
_entity_poly.type
_entity_poly.pdbx_seq_one_letter_code
_entity_poly.pdbx_strand_id
1 'polypeptide(L)'
;MFKRLLHSPLISIAILVLIGLMVFALAKLWPRKLAVENGVDNLSGEISTLEKKNSELARLLDYFKSSAYQEREAKIKLNVRRPDESVVFIYQDPKTTNQPDQSIKPADWDLSNLSNFQKWLRYLFGK
;
A
#
# COMPACT_ATOMS: atom_id res chain seq x y z
N MET A 1 6.35 -15.54 -70.94
CA MET A 1 6.84 -14.15 -71.12
C MET A 1 7.09 -13.44 -69.79
N PHE A 2 6.19 -13.54 -68.80
CA PHE A 2 6.34 -12.90 -67.47
C PHE A 2 7.54 -13.35 -66.62
N LYS A 3 7.98 -14.61 -66.73
CA LYS A 3 9.13 -15.14 -65.96
C LYS A 3 10.48 -14.47 -66.28
N ARG A 4 10.63 -13.87 -67.47
CA ARG A 4 11.87 -13.16 -67.86
C ARG A 4 11.91 -11.71 -67.35
N LEU A 5 10.75 -11.08 -67.19
CA LEU A 5 10.64 -9.74 -66.59
C LEU A 5 10.95 -9.80 -65.07
N LEU A 6 10.49 -10.86 -64.38
CA LEU A 6 10.74 -11.07 -62.95
C LEU A 6 12.20 -11.43 -62.58
N HIS A 7 13.05 -11.74 -63.56
CA HIS A 7 14.44 -12.17 -63.33
C HIS A 7 15.48 -11.08 -63.63
N SER A 8 15.05 -9.84 -63.83
CA SER A 8 15.96 -8.70 -63.94
C SER A 8 16.37 -8.21 -62.55
N PRO A 9 17.67 -7.98 -62.28
CA PRO A 9 18.17 -7.54 -60.97
C PRO A 9 17.51 -6.24 -60.49
N LEU A 10 17.10 -5.37 -61.43
CA LEU A 10 16.40 -4.11 -61.14
C LEU A 10 14.99 -4.35 -60.57
N ILE A 11 14.28 -5.36 -61.07
CA ILE A 11 12.91 -5.66 -60.63
C ILE A 11 12.94 -6.34 -59.26
N SER A 12 13.93 -7.21 -58.99
CA SER A 12 14.13 -7.74 -57.64
C SER A 12 14.47 -6.65 -56.61
N ILE A 13 15.28 -5.64 -56.98
CA ILE A 13 15.59 -4.51 -56.10
C ILE A 13 14.35 -3.65 -55.85
N ALA A 14 13.55 -3.38 -56.89
CA ALA A 14 12.31 -2.63 -56.75
C ALA A 14 11.29 -3.34 -55.83
N ILE A 15 11.15 -4.66 -55.96
CA ILE A 15 10.34 -5.47 -55.03
C ILE A 15 10.89 -5.41 -53.61
N LEU A 16 12.20 -5.52 -53.42
CA LEU A 16 12.84 -5.46 -52.10
C LEU A 16 12.58 -4.11 -51.42
N VAL A 17 12.71 -3.02 -52.16
CA VAL A 17 12.42 -1.65 -51.68
C VAL A 17 10.94 -1.50 -51.32
N LEU A 18 10.04 -2.03 -52.15
CA LEU A 18 8.59 -2.00 -51.87
C LEU A 18 8.25 -2.76 -50.59
N ILE A 19 8.83 -3.96 -50.40
CA ILE A 19 8.66 -4.74 -49.18
C ILE A 19 9.22 -3.99 -47.97
N GLY A 20 10.41 -3.38 -48.10
CA GLY A 20 11.03 -2.57 -47.05
C GLY A 20 10.17 -1.38 -46.63
N LEU A 21 9.58 -0.67 -47.59
CA LEU A 21 8.64 0.43 -47.33
C LEU A 21 7.37 -0.07 -46.62
N MET A 22 6.86 -1.23 -47.00
CA MET A 22 5.69 -1.83 -46.34
C MET A 22 6.00 -2.20 -44.89
N VAL A 23 7.13 -2.85 -44.63
CA VAL A 23 7.59 -3.18 -43.27
C VAL A 23 7.79 -1.91 -42.43
N PHE A 24 8.38 -0.87 -43.01
CA PHE A 24 8.58 0.42 -42.33
C PHE A 24 7.25 1.10 -41.97
N ALA A 25 6.27 1.07 -42.88
CA ALA A 25 4.94 1.60 -42.62
C ALA A 25 4.25 0.85 -41.47
N LEU A 26 4.31 -0.48 -41.46
CA LEU A 26 3.75 -1.33 -40.40
C LEU A 26 4.45 -1.10 -39.04
N ALA A 27 5.78 -0.97 -39.03
CA ALA A 27 6.55 -0.68 -37.82
C ALA A 27 6.17 0.66 -37.18
N LYS A 28 5.83 1.67 -38.00
CA LYS A 28 5.37 2.99 -37.52
C LYS A 28 3.96 2.98 -36.91
N LEU A 29 3.12 2.00 -37.28
CA LEU A 29 1.76 1.84 -36.78
C LEU A 29 1.68 1.10 -35.45
N TRP A 30 2.65 0.22 -35.15
CA TRP A 30 2.71 -0.54 -33.91
C TRP A 30 2.74 0.29 -32.61
N PRO A 31 3.58 1.35 -32.47
CA PRO A 31 3.68 2.10 -31.22
C PRO A 31 2.41 2.89 -30.88
N ARG A 32 1.56 3.19 -31.88
CA ARG A 32 0.31 3.94 -31.66
C ARG A 32 -0.77 3.09 -31.00
N LYS A 33 -0.83 1.80 -31.30
CA LYS A 33 -1.84 0.90 -30.74
C LYS A 33 -1.61 0.65 -29.25
N LEU A 34 -0.34 0.43 -28.88
CA LEU A 34 0.09 0.22 -27.49
C LEU A 34 -0.15 1.46 -26.61
N ALA A 35 0.09 2.67 -27.13
CA ALA A 35 -0.12 3.89 -26.37
C ALA A 35 -1.61 4.14 -26.03
N VAL A 36 -2.53 3.75 -26.92
CA VAL A 36 -3.97 3.91 -26.70
C VAL A 36 -4.49 2.86 -25.73
N GLU A 37 -4.12 1.58 -25.90
CA GLU A 37 -4.53 0.51 -24.96
C GLU A 37 -4.00 0.78 -23.55
N ASN A 38 -2.73 1.15 -23.40
CA ASN A 38 -2.16 1.51 -22.10
C ASN A 38 -2.85 2.75 -21.49
N GLY A 39 -3.28 3.70 -22.32
CA GLY A 39 -4.02 4.87 -21.87
C GLY A 39 -5.40 4.54 -21.31
N VAL A 40 -6.12 3.62 -21.95
CA VAL A 40 -7.43 3.14 -21.49
C VAL A 40 -7.30 2.35 -20.19
N ASP A 41 -6.30 1.48 -20.07
CA ASP A 41 -6.08 0.69 -18.86
C ASP A 41 -5.68 1.57 -17.67
N ASN A 42 -4.79 2.54 -17.89
CA ASN A 42 -4.38 3.48 -16.84
C ASN A 42 -5.57 4.35 -16.38
N LEU A 43 -6.36 4.88 -17.31
CA LEU A 43 -7.52 5.71 -16.99
C LEU A 43 -8.60 4.91 -16.25
N SER A 44 -8.82 3.64 -16.64
CA SER A 44 -9.74 2.73 -15.94
C SER A 44 -9.26 2.43 -14.52
N GLY A 45 -7.95 2.23 -14.34
CA GLY A 45 -7.34 2.09 -13.03
C GLY A 45 -7.54 3.33 -12.16
N GLU A 46 -7.31 4.52 -12.71
CA GLU A 46 -7.50 5.80 -12.01
C GLU A 46 -8.96 5.97 -11.56
N ILE A 47 -9.93 5.67 -12.42
CA ILE A 47 -11.37 5.70 -12.07
C ILE A 47 -11.66 4.79 -10.87
N SER A 48 -11.19 3.54 -10.88
CA SER A 48 -11.43 2.62 -9.76
C SER A 48 -10.80 3.11 -8.45
N THR A 49 -9.61 3.71 -8.50
CA THR A 49 -8.99 4.31 -7.31
C THR A 49 -9.78 5.50 -6.78
N LEU A 50 -10.32 6.35 -7.65
CA LEU A 50 -11.15 7.50 -7.27
C LEU A 50 -12.46 7.04 -6.64
N GLU A 51 -13.12 6.02 -7.20
CA GLU A 51 -14.34 5.45 -6.63
C GLU A 51 -14.12 4.89 -5.23
N LYS A 52 -13.02 4.15 -5.02
CA LYS A 52 -12.65 3.63 -3.69
C LYS A 52 -12.43 4.76 -2.68
N LYS A 53 -11.68 5.80 -3.07
CA LYS A 53 -11.45 6.98 -2.22
C LYS A 53 -12.75 7.70 -1.89
N ASN A 54 -13.64 7.86 -2.87
CA ASN A 54 -14.95 8.49 -2.65
C ASN A 54 -15.78 7.67 -1.65
N SER A 55 -15.84 6.34 -1.81
CA SER A 55 -16.54 5.47 -0.87
C SER A 55 -15.95 5.52 0.55
N GLU A 56 -14.63 5.57 0.68
CA GLU A 56 -13.97 5.72 1.98
C GLU A 56 -14.31 7.06 2.64
N LEU A 57 -14.22 8.17 1.89
CA LEU A 57 -14.59 9.49 2.37
C LEU A 57 -16.04 9.57 2.81
N ALA A 58 -16.96 8.95 2.06
CA ALA A 58 -18.37 8.87 2.44
C ALA A 58 -18.55 8.12 3.77
N ARG A 59 -17.87 6.99 3.97
CA ARG A 59 -17.91 6.25 5.24
C ARG A 59 -17.36 7.06 6.41
N LEU A 60 -16.27 7.80 6.21
CA LEU A 60 -15.72 8.68 7.25
C LEU A 60 -16.69 9.81 7.59
N LEU A 61 -17.34 10.39 6.59
CA LEU A 61 -18.34 11.43 6.80
C LEU A 61 -19.54 10.90 7.60
N ASP A 62 -20.03 9.71 7.27
CA ASP A 62 -21.11 9.06 8.01
C ASP A 62 -20.69 8.73 9.45
N TYR A 63 -19.44 8.28 9.66
CA TYR A 63 -18.88 8.09 10.99
C TYR A 63 -18.88 9.39 11.80
N PHE A 64 -18.42 10.51 11.23
CA PHE A 64 -18.40 11.80 11.93
C PHE A 64 -19.80 12.35 12.21
N LYS A 65 -20.79 12.01 11.38
CA LYS A 65 -22.20 12.35 11.63
C LYS A 65 -22.86 11.47 12.68
N SER A 66 -22.29 10.29 12.96
CA SER A 66 -22.88 9.32 13.87
C SER A 66 -22.94 9.85 15.31
N SER A 67 -23.96 9.41 16.05
CA SER A 67 -24.10 9.67 17.48
C SER A 67 -22.91 9.12 18.28
N ALA A 68 -22.29 8.03 17.82
CA ALA A 68 -21.12 7.44 18.46
C ALA A 68 -19.91 8.38 18.42
N TYR A 69 -19.72 9.12 17.31
CA TYR A 69 -18.66 10.13 17.24
C TYR A 69 -18.98 11.35 18.12
N GLN A 70 -20.22 11.82 18.12
CA GLN A 70 -20.66 12.90 19.02
C GLN A 70 -20.48 12.52 20.50
N GLU A 71 -20.84 11.28 20.87
CA GLU A 71 -20.65 10.76 22.23
C GLU A 71 -19.16 10.72 22.58
N ARG A 72 -18.30 10.22 21.68
CA ARG A 72 -16.85 10.21 21.88
C ARG A 72 -16.31 11.62 22.10
N GLU A 73 -16.67 12.57 21.25
CA GLU A 73 -16.23 13.97 21.38
C GLU A 73 -16.74 14.60 22.67
N ALA A 74 -17.97 14.33 23.09
CA ALA A 74 -18.52 14.81 24.35
C ALA A 74 -17.77 14.20 25.55
N LYS A 75 -17.48 12.90 25.55
CA LYS A 75 -16.66 12.25 26.59
C LYS A 75 -15.28 12.89 26.71
N ILE A 76 -14.64 13.19 25.59
CA ILE A 76 -13.30 13.80 25.56
C ILE A 76 -13.33 15.27 26.02
N LYS A 77 -14.25 16.07 25.47
CA LYS A 77 -14.26 17.53 25.65
C LYS A 77 -15.00 17.98 26.90
N LEU A 78 -16.08 17.30 27.24
CA LEU A 78 -16.99 17.69 28.31
C LEU A 78 -16.91 16.73 29.50
N ASN A 79 -16.11 15.66 29.41
CA ASN A 79 -15.99 14.61 30.43
C ASN A 79 -17.37 14.04 30.84
N VAL A 80 -18.34 14.07 29.92
CA VAL A 80 -19.69 13.56 30.15
C VAL A 80 -19.68 12.03 30.15
N ARG A 81 -20.62 11.44 30.89
CA ARG A 81 -20.74 9.99 31.04
C ARG A 81 -22.18 9.60 30.76
N ARG A 82 -22.38 8.39 30.23
CA ARG A 82 -23.74 7.88 30.10
C ARG A 82 -24.30 7.53 31.49
N PRO A 83 -25.60 7.69 31.72
CA PRO A 83 -26.20 7.44 33.03
C PRO A 83 -26.10 5.97 33.47
N ASP A 84 -25.88 5.04 32.54
CA ASP A 84 -25.72 3.60 32.76
C ASP A 84 -24.23 3.15 32.81
N GLU A 85 -23.27 4.07 32.77
CA GLU A 85 -21.83 3.74 32.72
C GLU A 85 -21.19 3.71 34.12
N SER A 86 -20.67 2.54 34.52
CA SER A 86 -19.93 2.37 35.79
C SER A 86 -18.47 2.80 35.64
N VAL A 87 -18.03 3.78 36.44
CA VAL A 87 -16.63 4.24 36.45
C VAL A 87 -15.90 3.65 37.65
N VAL A 88 -14.79 2.96 37.39
CA VAL A 88 -13.90 2.44 38.43
C VAL A 88 -12.71 3.37 38.56
N PHE A 89 -12.50 3.93 39.76
CA PHE A 89 -11.29 4.66 40.09
C PHE A 89 -10.25 3.69 40.62
N ILE A 90 -9.14 3.54 39.90
CA ILE A 90 -7.99 2.75 40.35
C ILE A 90 -7.08 3.71 41.11
N TYR A 91 -7.13 3.65 42.43
CA TYR A 91 -6.19 4.36 43.29
C TYR A 91 -4.93 3.50 43.43
N GLN A 92 -3.77 4.05 43.06
CA GLN A 92 -2.50 3.46 43.47
C GLN A 92 -2.32 3.76 44.95
N ASP A 93 -2.43 2.73 45.78
CA ASP A 93 -2.19 2.85 47.21
C ASP A 93 -0.70 3.15 47.41
N PRO A 94 -0.31 4.29 48.04
CA PRO A 94 1.10 4.63 48.26
C PRO A 94 1.83 3.60 49.15
N LYS A 95 1.08 2.72 49.84
CA LYS A 95 1.64 1.62 50.62
C LYS A 95 1.98 0.38 49.80
N THR A 96 1.53 0.28 48.55
CA THR A 96 1.93 -0.77 47.60
C THR A 96 3.14 -0.41 46.74
N THR A 97 3.77 0.76 46.94
CA THR A 97 5.09 1.05 46.34
C THR A 97 6.23 0.24 47.00
N ASN A 98 5.97 -0.46 48.11
CA ASN A 98 6.95 -1.33 48.79
C ASN A 98 6.67 -2.83 48.66
N GLN A 99 5.70 -3.24 47.84
CA GLN A 99 5.69 -4.62 47.36
C GLN A 99 6.46 -4.63 46.05
N PRO A 100 7.61 -5.31 45.96
CA PRO A 100 8.23 -5.51 44.65
C PRO A 100 7.16 -6.21 43.82
N ASP A 101 6.83 -5.61 42.68
CA ASP A 101 6.13 -6.31 41.62
C ASP A 101 6.70 -7.73 41.58
N GLN A 102 5.85 -8.73 41.84
CA GLN A 102 6.05 -10.03 41.22
C GLN A 102 5.80 -9.84 39.72
N SER A 103 6.64 -9.00 39.11
CA SER A 103 7.28 -9.28 37.86
C SER A 103 7.52 -10.78 37.87
N ILE A 104 6.79 -11.46 36.99
CA ILE A 104 7.19 -12.75 36.47
C ILE A 104 8.69 -12.60 36.25
N LYS A 105 9.52 -13.18 37.12
CA LYS A 105 10.97 -13.11 36.98
C LYS A 105 11.23 -13.71 35.60
N PRO A 106 11.63 -12.92 34.58
CA PRO A 106 12.16 -13.56 33.41
C PRO A 106 13.44 -14.26 33.89
N ALA A 107 13.57 -15.55 33.55
CA ALA A 107 14.62 -16.45 34.00
C ALA A 107 15.96 -15.71 34.18
N ASP A 108 16.57 -15.83 35.37
CA ASP A 108 17.81 -15.16 35.80
C ASP A 108 18.79 -14.92 34.63
N TRP A 109 18.65 -13.76 33.98
CA TRP A 109 19.62 -13.24 33.05
C TRP A 109 20.30 -12.08 33.74
N ASP A 110 21.51 -12.29 34.24
CA ASP A 110 22.35 -11.17 34.65
C ASP A 110 22.90 -10.49 33.39
N LEU A 111 22.16 -9.50 32.88
CA LEU A 111 22.58 -8.65 31.74
C LEU A 111 23.27 -7.36 32.21
N SER A 112 23.56 -7.22 33.51
CA SER A 112 24.15 -6.00 34.06
C SER A 112 25.59 -5.76 33.59
N ASN A 113 26.32 -6.85 33.33
CA ASN A 113 27.74 -6.82 32.97
C ASN A 113 28.02 -6.93 31.46
N LEU A 114 26.98 -6.90 30.61
CA LEU A 114 27.12 -7.02 29.15
C LEU A 114 27.07 -5.65 28.47
N SER A 115 27.86 -5.49 27.41
CA SER A 115 27.78 -4.32 26.54
C SER A 115 26.45 -4.29 25.78
N ASN A 116 25.97 -3.08 25.42
CA ASN A 116 24.66 -2.92 24.77
C ASN A 116 24.53 -3.74 23.47
N PHE A 117 25.62 -3.90 22.71
CA PHE A 117 25.62 -4.71 21.48
C PHE A 117 25.34 -6.20 21.76
N GLN A 118 25.95 -6.76 22.81
CA GLN A 118 25.74 -8.16 23.18
C GLN A 118 24.32 -8.43 23.68
N LYS A 119 23.68 -7.45 24.32
CA LYS A 119 22.26 -7.54 24.72
C LYS A 119 21.36 -7.72 23.50
N TRP A 120 21.57 -6.92 22.47
CA TRP A 120 20.80 -6.98 21.22
C TRP A 120 21.03 -8.27 20.45
N LEU A 121 22.27 -8.73 20.33
CA LEU A 121 22.59 -9.97 19.63
C LEU A 121 21.88 -11.17 20.29
N ARG A 122 21.85 -11.20 21.61
CA ARG A 122 21.19 -12.28 22.37
C ARG A 122 19.67 -12.22 22.29
N TYR A 123 19.08 -11.03 22.14
CA TYR A 123 17.64 -10.88 21.89
C TYR A 123 17.24 -11.41 20.51
N LEU A 124 18.07 -11.19 19.48
CA LEU A 124 17.78 -11.62 18.11
C LEU A 124 18.02 -13.12 17.86
N PHE A 125 18.90 -13.76 18.63
CA PHE A 125 19.33 -15.15 18.39
C PHE A 125 19.15 -16.09 19.59
N GLY A 126 18.66 -15.61 20.73
CA GLY A 126 18.25 -16.43 21.87
C GLY A 126 16.84 -16.97 21.64
N LYS A 127 16.66 -18.29 21.77
CA LYS A 127 15.34 -18.95 21.69
C LYS A 127 14.43 -18.56 22.83
#